data_AF-A0A8H6S4C0-F1
#
_entry.id   AF-A0A8H6S4C0-F1
#
_cell.length_a   1.000
_cell.length_b   1.000
_cell.length_c   1.000
_cell.angle_alpha   90.00
_cell.angle_beta   90.00
_cell.angle_gamma   90.00
#
_symmetry.space_group_name_H-M   'P 1'
#
loop_
_entity.id
_entity.type
_entity.pdbx_description
1 polymer ?
#
loop_
_entity_poly.entity_id
_entity_poly.type
_entity_poly.pdbx_seq_one_letter_code
_entity_poly.pdbx_strand_id
1 'polypeptide(L)'
;MFSPSSGMSTPSKQQPTPQSYSPSKAAPTPSPIPPLSSTSLLKKHIAAGAVDPRQAAIEQAQAERSSLHTKNEQLWKLIERQKAGYNQLVEELERARKERDAYKAKLKAVATGSDLESNHLAPSPSKVAT
;
A
#
# COMPACT_ATOMS: atom_id res chain seq x y z
N MET A 1 -38.65 -13.34 -48.01
CA MET A 1 -38.68 -13.95 -46.66
C MET A 1 -37.26 -13.89 -46.10
N PHE A 2 -37.16 -13.52 -44.82
CA PHE A 2 -36.02 -12.84 -44.18
C PHE A 2 -34.82 -13.75 -43.84
N SER A 3 -33.61 -13.19 -43.93
CA SER A 3 -32.37 -13.75 -43.34
C SER A 3 -32.17 -13.23 -41.91
N PRO A 4 -31.68 -14.05 -40.96
CA PRO A 4 -31.30 -13.55 -39.64
C PRO A 4 -29.84 -13.07 -39.62
N SER A 5 -29.64 -11.89 -39.02
CA SER A 5 -28.36 -11.25 -38.74
C SER A 5 -27.77 -11.80 -37.43
N SER A 6 -26.50 -12.16 -37.45
CA SER A 6 -25.74 -12.59 -36.27
C SER A 6 -25.40 -11.40 -35.37
N GLY A 7 -25.91 -11.40 -34.14
CA GLY A 7 -25.60 -10.42 -33.10
C GLY A 7 -24.19 -10.61 -32.54
N MET A 8 -23.32 -9.64 -32.76
CA MET A 8 -21.97 -9.55 -32.20
C MET A 8 -22.05 -8.95 -30.78
N SER A 9 -21.78 -9.73 -29.74
CA SER A 9 -21.70 -9.24 -28.36
C SER A 9 -20.27 -8.82 -28.02
N THR A 10 -20.07 -7.55 -27.66
CA THR A 10 -18.80 -7.01 -27.19
C THR A 10 -18.67 -7.15 -25.66
N PRO A 11 -17.51 -7.57 -25.12
CA PRO A 11 -17.31 -7.64 -23.68
C PRO A 11 -17.00 -6.26 -23.09
N SER A 12 -17.77 -5.88 -22.07
CA SER A 12 -17.63 -4.65 -21.30
C SER A 12 -16.40 -4.73 -20.38
N LYS A 13 -15.47 -3.77 -20.50
CA LYS A 13 -14.31 -3.62 -19.61
C LYS A 13 -14.77 -3.01 -18.28
N GLN A 14 -14.67 -3.77 -17.20
CA GLN A 14 -14.89 -3.25 -15.84
C GLN A 14 -13.72 -2.33 -15.43
N GLN A 15 -14.06 -1.09 -15.09
CA GLN A 15 -13.16 -0.08 -14.55
C GLN A 15 -13.16 -0.17 -13.02
N PRO A 16 -11.99 -0.28 -12.34
CA PRO A 16 -11.95 -0.26 -10.88
C PRO A 16 -12.17 1.16 -10.34
N THR A 17 -13.03 1.27 -9.32
CA THR A 17 -13.31 2.52 -8.59
C THR A 17 -12.21 2.85 -7.57
N PRO A 18 -11.91 4.13 -7.34
CA PRO A 18 -10.91 4.55 -6.34
C PRO A 18 -11.43 4.33 -4.92
N GLN A 19 -10.68 3.58 -4.11
CA GLN A 19 -10.97 3.40 -2.69
C GLN A 19 -10.69 4.69 -1.93
N SER A 20 -11.70 5.18 -1.21
CA SER A 20 -11.61 6.32 -0.29
C SER A 20 -10.82 5.89 0.96
N TYR A 21 -9.62 6.44 1.14
CA TYR A 21 -8.80 6.21 2.32
C TYR A 21 -9.35 7.03 3.49
N SER A 22 -9.95 6.36 4.48
CA SER A 22 -10.34 6.99 5.74
C SER A 22 -9.10 7.39 6.56
N PRO A 23 -9.07 8.59 7.17
CA PRO A 23 -7.94 9.02 7.99
C PRO A 23 -7.86 8.19 9.27
N SER A 24 -6.67 7.62 9.51
CA SER A 24 -6.37 6.83 10.71
C SER A 24 -6.57 7.65 11.99
N LYS A 25 -7.32 7.09 12.94
CA LYS A 25 -7.38 7.56 14.33
C LYS A 25 -5.94 7.69 14.88
N ALA A 26 -5.64 8.84 15.49
CA ALA A 26 -4.39 9.08 16.20
C ALA A 26 -4.11 7.95 17.19
N ALA A 27 -2.91 7.36 17.11
CA ALA A 27 -2.50 6.29 18.01
C ALA A 27 -2.36 6.83 19.44
N PRO A 28 -2.86 6.11 20.46
CA PRO A 28 -2.67 6.50 21.85
C PRO A 28 -1.18 6.46 22.21
N THR A 29 -0.71 7.52 22.87
CA THR A 29 0.66 7.62 23.40
C THR A 29 0.88 6.51 24.43
N PRO A 30 1.90 5.64 24.27
CA PRO A 30 2.13 4.56 25.22
C PRO A 30 2.58 5.15 26.57
N SER A 31 1.83 4.84 27.64
CA SER A 31 2.26 5.16 29.00
C SER A 31 3.51 4.34 29.35
N PRO A 32 4.47 4.89 30.12
CA PRO A 32 5.66 4.16 30.53
C PRO A 32 5.27 2.88 31.26
N ILE A 33 5.75 1.73 30.75
CA ILE A 33 5.58 0.44 31.43
C ILE A 33 6.64 0.39 32.53
N PRO A 34 6.27 0.36 33.82
CA PRO A 34 7.25 0.25 34.89
C PRO A 34 8.00 -1.10 34.77
N PRO A 35 9.29 -1.13 35.09
CA PRO A 35 10.07 -2.36 35.00
C PRO A 35 9.50 -3.44 35.94
N LEU A 36 9.22 -4.60 35.38
CA LEU A 36 8.77 -5.76 36.14
C LEU A 36 9.94 -6.32 36.95
N SER A 37 9.87 -6.14 38.27
CA SER A 37 10.79 -6.75 39.22
C SER A 37 10.08 -7.84 40.00
N SER A 38 10.71 -9.02 40.06
CA SER A 38 10.23 -10.17 40.85
C SER A 38 10.01 -9.79 42.31
N THR A 39 10.88 -8.94 42.87
CA THR A 39 10.80 -8.49 44.26
C THR A 39 9.58 -7.58 44.47
N SER A 40 9.26 -6.73 43.49
CA SER A 40 8.10 -5.83 43.55
C SER A 40 6.78 -6.59 43.44
N LEU A 41 6.70 -7.57 42.54
CA LEU A 41 5.53 -8.43 42.40
C LEU A 41 5.28 -9.27 43.66
N LEU A 42 6.34 -9.84 44.23
CA LEU A 42 6.21 -10.63 45.45
C LEU A 42 5.74 -9.77 46.63
N LYS A 43 6.35 -8.58 46.84
CA LYS A 43 5.93 -7.64 47.89
C LYS A 43 4.47 -7.21 47.73
N LYS A 44 4.01 -6.97 46.50
CA LYS A 44 2.62 -6.63 46.17
C LYS A 44 1.66 -7.73 46.62
N HIS A 45 1.94 -8.99 46.29
CA HIS A 45 1.07 -10.12 46.65
C HIS A 45 1.15 -10.49 48.14
N ILE A 46 2.30 -10.29 48.79
CA ILE A 46 2.42 -10.39 50.26
C ILE A 46 1.53 -9.32 50.93
N ALA A 47 1.63 -8.06 50.50
CA ALA A 47 0.85 -6.96 51.06
C ALA A 47 -0.66 -7.11 50.81
N ALA A 48 -1.04 -7.76 49.71
CA ALA A 48 -2.43 -8.08 49.38
C ALA A 48 -2.99 -9.28 50.16
N GLY A 49 -2.17 -9.97 50.97
CA GLY A 49 -2.60 -11.13 51.76
C GLY A 49 -2.92 -12.37 50.91
N ALA A 50 -2.24 -12.54 49.77
CA ALA A 50 -2.42 -13.74 48.95
C ALA A 50 -2.06 -15.02 49.73
N VAL A 51 -2.84 -16.09 49.52
CA VAL A 51 -2.64 -17.39 50.18
C VAL A 51 -1.28 -17.99 49.83
N ASP A 52 -0.88 -17.89 48.56
CA ASP A 52 0.48 -18.17 48.10
C ASP A 52 1.00 -16.98 47.26
N PRO A 53 1.71 -16.03 47.88
CA PRO A 53 2.22 -14.85 47.18
C PRO A 53 3.25 -15.16 46.10
N ARG A 54 3.98 -16.29 46.20
CA ARG A 54 5.00 -16.67 45.21
C ARG A 54 4.33 -17.15 43.94
N GLN A 55 3.37 -18.06 44.09
CA GLN A 55 2.61 -18.58 42.96
C GLN A 55 1.84 -17.46 42.26
N ALA A 56 1.14 -16.59 43.02
CA ALA A 56 0.43 -15.45 42.46
C ALA A 56 1.34 -14.46 41.70
N ALA A 57 2.56 -14.24 42.20
CA ALA A 57 3.55 -13.39 41.53
C ALA A 57 4.04 -14.00 40.21
N ILE A 58 4.23 -15.32 40.16
CA ILE A 58 4.64 -16.04 38.94
C ILE A 58 3.54 -16.00 37.89
N GLU A 59 2.29 -16.28 38.28
CA GLU A 59 1.13 -16.23 37.38
C GLU A 59 0.93 -14.83 36.79
N GLN A 60 1.06 -13.79 37.60
CA GLN A 60 1.00 -12.42 37.09
C GLN A 60 2.14 -12.14 36.10
N ALA A 61 3.38 -12.53 36.42
CA ALA A 61 4.52 -12.32 35.52
C ALA A 61 4.35 -13.08 34.18
N GLN A 62 3.79 -14.29 34.21
CA GLN A 62 3.49 -15.07 33.01
C GLN A 62 2.40 -14.40 32.16
N ALA A 63 1.32 -13.94 32.78
CA ALA A 63 0.24 -13.24 32.08
C ALA A 63 0.74 -11.95 31.40
N GLU A 64 1.56 -11.16 32.11
CA GLU A 64 2.17 -9.94 31.58
C GLU A 64 3.12 -10.24 30.43
N ARG A 65 3.97 -11.26 30.55
CA ARG A 65 4.86 -11.71 29.47
C ARG A 65 4.07 -12.09 28.23
N SER A 66 3.01 -12.88 28.38
CA SER A 66 2.14 -13.28 27.26
C SER A 66 1.47 -12.08 26.61
N SER A 67 0.96 -11.13 27.39
CA SER A 67 0.39 -9.88 26.86
C SER A 67 1.41 -9.05 26.07
N LEU A 68 2.63 -8.91 26.59
CA LEU A 68 3.71 -8.19 25.91
C LEU A 68 4.14 -8.89 24.62
N HIS A 69 4.18 -10.22 24.62
CA HIS A 69 4.51 -11.01 23.44
C HIS A 69 3.48 -10.77 22.32
N THR A 70 2.18 -10.89 22.61
CA THR A 70 1.12 -10.60 21.63
C THR A 70 1.20 -9.17 21.09
N LYS A 71 1.46 -8.18 21.94
CA LYS A 71 1.65 -6.79 21.51
C LYS A 71 2.86 -6.63 20.59
N ASN A 72 3.97 -7.30 20.91
CA ASN A 72 5.18 -7.27 20.10
C ASN A 72 4.94 -7.90 18.71
N GLU A 73 4.25 -9.04 18.64
CA GLU A 73 3.86 -9.65 17.36
C GLU A 73 2.97 -8.72 16.52
N GLN A 74 2.02 -8.02 17.14
CA GLN A 74 1.16 -7.07 16.45
C GLN A 74 1.95 -5.87 15.92
N LEU A 75 2.89 -5.33 16.71
CA LEU A 75 3.78 -4.26 16.27
C LEU A 75 4.66 -4.71 15.10
N TRP A 76 5.19 -5.94 15.14
CA TRP A 76 5.96 -6.48 14.03
C TRP A 76 5.15 -6.57 12.76
N LYS A 77 3.94 -7.16 12.82
CA LYS A 77 3.02 -7.23 11.68
C LYS A 77 2.69 -5.83 11.13
N LEU A 78 2.54 -4.84 12.00
CA LEU A 78 2.29 -3.46 11.59
C LEU A 78 3.50 -2.86 10.85
N ILE A 79 4.71 -3.05 11.38
CA ILE A 79 5.95 -2.59 10.74
C ILE A 79 6.11 -3.25 9.37
N GLU A 80 5.87 -4.55 9.26
CA GLU A 80 5.94 -5.28 7.99
C GLU A 80 4.95 -4.73 6.96
N ARG A 81 3.69 -4.51 7.38
CA ARG A 81 2.68 -3.90 6.54
C ARG A 81 3.08 -2.49 6.09
N GLN A 82 3.64 -1.68 6.98
CA GLN A 82 4.09 -0.33 6.66
C GLN A 82 5.26 -0.34 5.66
N LYS A 83 6.21 -1.27 5.81
CA LYS A 83 7.30 -1.46 4.84
C LYS A 83 6.77 -1.81 3.45
N ALA A 84 5.82 -2.75 3.38
CA ALA A 84 5.20 -3.13 2.11
C ALA A 84 4.45 -1.96 1.46
N GLY A 85 3.63 -1.23 2.24
CA GLY A 85 2.90 -0.06 1.75
C GLY A 85 3.81 1.08 1.30
N TYR A 86 4.91 1.32 2.02
CA TYR A 86 5.91 2.31 1.61
C TYR A 86 6.53 1.96 0.24
N ASN A 87 6.93 0.70 0.05
CA ASN A 87 7.49 0.26 -1.23
C ASN A 87 6.50 0.42 -2.38
N GLN A 88 5.22 0.09 -2.16
CA GLN A 88 4.16 0.31 -3.16
C GLN A 88 4.02 1.79 -3.53
N LEU A 89 3.98 2.68 -2.54
CA LEU A 89 3.89 4.12 -2.79
C LEU A 89 5.09 4.65 -3.57
N VAL A 90 6.29 4.13 -3.33
CA VAL A 90 7.49 4.50 -4.09
C VAL A 90 7.36 4.07 -5.55
N GLU A 91 6.88 2.86 -5.82
CA GLU A 91 6.66 2.36 -7.18
C GLU A 91 5.59 3.18 -7.93
N GLU A 92 4.48 3.51 -7.25
CA GLU A 92 3.42 4.35 -7.81
C GLU A 92 3.91 5.77 -8.12
N LEU A 93 4.77 6.33 -7.26
CA LEU A 93 5.41 7.63 -7.49
C LEU A 93 6.27 7.60 -8.75
N GLU A 94 7.12 6.58 -8.90
CA GLU A 94 7.98 6.42 -10.08
C GLU A 94 7.16 6.23 -11.36
N ARG A 95 6.06 5.48 -11.29
CA ARG A 95 5.11 5.34 -12.39
C ARG A 95 4.48 6.69 -12.76
N ALA A 96 3.97 7.45 -11.78
CA ALA A 96 3.37 8.76 -12.00
C ALA A 96 4.38 9.77 -12.59
N ARG A 97 5.65 9.72 -12.17
CA ARG A 97 6.74 10.51 -12.78
C ARG A 97 6.93 10.17 -14.25
N LYS A 98 7.02 8.88 -14.60
CA LYS A 98 7.17 8.43 -16.00
C LYS A 98 5.99 8.85 -16.86
N GLU A 99 4.76 8.72 -16.37
CA GLU A 99 3.56 9.15 -17.07
C GLU A 99 3.56 10.66 -17.32
N ARG A 100 3.84 11.45 -16.27
CA ARG A 100 3.97 12.91 -16.40
C ARG A 100 5.02 13.28 -17.44
N ASP A 101 6.17 12.62 -17.44
CA ASP A 101 7.26 12.94 -18.36
C ASP A 101 6.90 12.56 -19.81
N ALA A 102 6.18 11.45 -20.02
CA ALA A 102 5.63 11.08 -21.32
C ALA A 102 4.60 12.11 -21.82
N TYR A 103 3.69 12.59 -20.96
CA TYR A 103 2.75 13.64 -21.33
C TYR A 103 3.44 14.97 -21.63
N LYS A 104 4.47 15.35 -20.87
CA LYS A 104 5.29 16.53 -21.16
C LYS A 104 6.01 16.41 -22.51
N ALA A 105 6.53 15.23 -22.85
CA ALA A 105 7.16 15.00 -24.15
C ALA A 105 6.15 15.14 -25.30
N LYS A 106 4.96 14.54 -25.17
CA LYS A 106 3.87 14.69 -26.14
C LYS A 106 3.42 16.15 -26.29
N LEU A 107 3.25 16.85 -25.16
CA LEU A 107 2.86 18.26 -25.17
C LEU A 107 3.91 19.12 -25.89
N LYS A 108 5.20 18.84 -25.66
CA LYS A 108 6.29 19.50 -26.38
C LYS A 108 6.23 19.22 -27.88
N ALA A 109 6.05 17.97 -28.30
CA ALA A 109 5.96 17.60 -29.71
C ALA A 109 4.81 18.31 -30.44
N VAL A 110 3.64 18.39 -29.79
CA VAL A 110 2.49 19.15 -30.29
C VAL A 110 2.79 20.65 -30.35
N ALA A 111 3.41 21.21 -29.31
CA ALA A 111 3.76 22.63 -29.26
C ALA A 111 4.85 23.02 -30.27
N THR A 112 5.74 22.10 -30.65
CA THR A 112 6.78 22.31 -31.67
C THR A 112 6.32 21.94 -33.09
N GLY A 113 5.07 21.51 -33.28
CA GLY A 113 4.49 21.20 -34.59
C GLY A 113 5.11 19.98 -35.30
N SER A 114 5.82 19.11 -34.59
CA SER A 114 6.68 18.07 -35.18
C SER A 114 5.96 16.77 -35.58
N ASP A 115 4.64 16.68 -35.46
CA ASP A 115 3.87 15.42 -35.70
C ASP A 115 3.11 15.37 -37.05
N LEU A 116 3.33 16.28 -38.00
CA LEU A 116 2.56 16.30 -39.26
C LEU A 116 3.35 16.10 -40.56
N GLU A 117 4.68 15.97 -40.55
CA GLU A 117 5.44 16.03 -41.80
C GLU A 117 6.52 14.95 -41.96
N SER A 118 6.13 13.68 -41.88
CA SER A 118 7.05 12.58 -42.24
C SER A 118 6.41 11.46 -43.07
N ASN A 119 5.33 11.72 -43.82
CA ASN A 119 4.68 10.71 -44.67
C ASN A 119 4.27 11.16 -46.09
N HIS A 120 4.73 12.31 -46.61
CA HIS A 120 4.33 12.78 -47.95
C HIS A 120 5.50 13.21 -48.87
N LEU A 121 6.64 12.52 -48.89
CA LEU A 121 7.62 12.74 -49.97
C LEU A 121 8.17 11.41 -50.49
N ALA A 122 7.30 10.63 -51.13
CA ALA A 122 7.74 9.67 -52.13
C ALA A 122 7.85 10.41 -53.48
N PRO A 123 9.01 10.42 -54.15
CA PRO A 123 9.14 11.08 -55.44
C PRO A 123 8.40 10.27 -56.50
N SER A 124 7.44 10.91 -57.16
CA SER A 124 6.69 10.36 -58.29
C SER A 124 7.65 10.12 -59.48
N PRO A 125 7.74 8.92 -60.05
CA PRO A 125 8.48 8.72 -61.29
C PRO A 125 7.69 9.28 -62.47
N SER A 126 8.19 10.38 -63.04
CA SER A 126 7.71 10.94 -64.31
C SER A 126 7.74 9.89 -65.42
N LYS A 127 6.59 9.70 -66.07
CA LYS A 127 6.50 9.05 -67.38
C LYS A 127 7.24 9.92 -68.39
N VAL A 128 8.21 9.35 -69.10
CA VAL A 128 8.68 9.88 -70.38
C VAL A 128 8.55 8.76 -71.40
N ALA A 129 7.55 8.90 -72.26
CA ALA A 129 7.50 8.24 -73.54
C ALA A 129 8.45 8.98 -74.49
N THR A 130 9.32 8.27 -75.19
CA THR A 130 9.42 8.22 -76.67
C THR A 130 10.41 7.11 -77.01
#